data_AF-A0AA35RAI5-F1
#
_entry.id   AF-A0AA35RAI5-F1
#
_cell.length_a   1.000
_cell.length_b   1.000
_cell.length_c   1.000
_cell.angle_alpha   90.00
_cell.angle_beta   90.00
_cell.angle_gamma   90.00
#
_symmetry.space_group_name_H-M   'P 1'
#
loop_
_entity.id
_entity.type
_entity.pdbx_description
1 polymer ?
#
loop_
_entity_poly.entity_id
_entity_poly.type
_entity_poly.pdbx_seq_one_letter_code
_entity_poly.pdbx_strand_id
1 'polypeptide(L)'
;MYIGMTRRLAEFRSLNEEDTTVLNYFDEKEIHPEHTNIEEDQSPECQDTVEKIKQMVGEPRNYGPTPEERAEMEQAAREERMRRERGEKEDRERNEAEEKAQRAKREAEWQAQLELVQAEEREMLEAKSLPLRNYLMRHVLPTVTQGLIEVCKAKPDDPVDYLAEYLFKNNPQID
;
A
#
# COMPACT_ATOMS: atom_id res chain seq x y z
N MET A 1 -28.56 -18.73 52.68
CA MET A 1 -28.60 -17.37 53.28
C MET A 1 -29.65 -16.48 52.60
N TYR A 2 -30.88 -16.97 52.38
CA TYR A 2 -31.98 -16.18 51.76
C TYR A 2 -33.33 -16.31 52.49
N ILE A 3 -33.40 -17.12 53.56
CA ILE A 3 -34.64 -17.42 54.31
C ILE A 3 -35.30 -16.16 54.88
N GLY A 4 -34.49 -15.19 55.33
CA GLY A 4 -35.01 -13.91 55.84
C GLY A 4 -35.51 -12.97 54.75
N MET A 5 -35.04 -13.10 53.50
CA MET A 5 -35.55 -12.33 52.37
C MET A 5 -36.87 -12.91 51.88
N THR A 6 -36.95 -14.23 51.71
CA THR A 6 -38.18 -14.92 51.28
C THR A 6 -39.32 -14.77 52.28
N ARG A 7 -39.03 -14.86 53.59
CA ARG A 7 -40.02 -14.61 54.64
C ARG A 7 -40.56 -13.18 54.60
N ARG A 8 -39.68 -12.17 54.54
CA ARG A 8 -40.10 -10.75 54.46
C ARG A 8 -40.85 -10.44 53.17
N LEU A 9 -40.47 -11.07 52.06
CA LEU A 9 -41.16 -10.91 50.77
C LEU A 9 -42.55 -11.56 50.80
N ALA A 10 -42.71 -12.70 51.49
CA ALA A 10 -44.00 -13.34 51.70
C ALA A 10 -44.92 -12.49 52.61
N GLU A 11 -44.38 -11.97 53.72
CA GLU A 11 -45.09 -11.03 54.62
C GLU A 11 -45.50 -9.74 53.88
N PHE A 12 -44.60 -9.16 53.06
CA PHE A 12 -44.90 -7.99 52.22
C PHE A 12 -46.00 -8.27 51.20
N ARG A 13 -45.96 -9.43 50.54
CA ARG A 13 -46.98 -9.83 49.57
C ARG A 13 -48.34 -10.02 50.23
N SER A 14 -48.41 -10.66 51.40
CA SER A 14 -49.67 -10.85 52.14
C SER A 14 -50.27 -9.55 52.69
N LEU A 15 -49.42 -8.58 53.04
CA LEU A 15 -49.87 -7.27 53.52
C LEU A 15 -50.34 -6.35 52.38
N ASN A 16 -49.88 -6.59 51.16
CA ASN A 16 -50.24 -5.82 49.96
C ASN A 16 -51.18 -6.62 49.02
N GLU A 17 -52.05 -7.47 49.59
CA GLU A 17 -52.98 -8.32 48.82
C GLU A 17 -54.20 -7.57 48.27
N GLU A 18 -54.55 -6.39 48.81
CA GLU A 18 -55.85 -5.77 48.54
C GLU A 18 -56.03 -5.29 47.10
N ASP A 19 -54.97 -4.97 46.35
CA ASP A 19 -55.11 -4.49 44.96
C ASP A 19 -53.87 -4.79 44.12
N THR A 20 -53.69 -6.05 43.72
CA THR A 20 -52.68 -6.48 42.73
C THR A 20 -53.08 -6.11 41.30
N THR A 21 -53.58 -4.91 41.08
CA THR A 21 -53.90 -4.40 39.74
C THR A 21 -52.83 -3.42 39.28
N VAL A 22 -52.61 -3.31 37.97
CA VAL A 22 -51.65 -2.35 37.41
C VAL A 22 -52.04 -0.91 37.76
N LEU A 23 -53.30 -0.67 38.14
CA LEU A 23 -53.83 0.64 38.52
C LEU A 23 -53.18 1.20 39.79
N ASN A 24 -52.85 0.35 40.77
CA ASN A 24 -52.15 0.79 41.99
C ASN A 24 -50.79 1.41 41.69
N TYR A 25 -50.06 0.88 40.69
CA TYR A 25 -48.79 1.47 40.28
C TYR A 25 -48.96 2.89 39.74
N PHE A 26 -50.04 3.14 39.01
CA PHE A 26 -50.35 4.46 38.49
C PHE A 26 -50.80 5.40 39.62
N ASP A 27 -51.64 4.93 40.55
CA ASP A 27 -52.09 5.71 41.70
C ASP A 27 -50.93 6.07 42.66
N GLU A 28 -50.05 5.12 42.99
CA GLU A 28 -48.84 5.34 43.81
C GLU A 28 -47.87 6.33 43.17
N LYS A 29 -47.85 6.39 41.83
CA LYS A 29 -47.03 7.33 41.07
C LYS A 29 -47.75 8.64 40.77
N GLU A 30 -48.96 8.84 41.30
CA GLU A 30 -49.83 9.99 41.03
C GLU A 30 -50.05 10.19 39.51
N ILE A 31 -50.07 9.09 38.75
CA ILE A 31 -50.33 9.07 37.32
C ILE A 31 -51.84 8.86 37.13
N HIS A 32 -52.56 9.95 36.90
CA HIS A 32 -54.00 9.89 36.67
C HIS A 32 -54.34 9.48 35.23
N PRO A 33 -55.27 8.53 35.02
CA PRO A 33 -55.78 8.21 33.70
C PRO A 33 -56.51 9.40 33.08
N GLU A 34 -56.13 9.76 31.86
CA GLU A 34 -56.86 10.74 31.07
C GLU A 34 -57.94 10.05 30.23
N HIS A 35 -59.19 10.47 30.43
CA HIS A 35 -60.33 9.93 29.70
C HIS A 35 -60.62 10.78 28.47
N THR A 36 -60.53 10.18 27.29
CA THR A 36 -60.89 10.85 26.03
C THR A 36 -62.15 10.21 25.47
N ASN A 37 -63.23 11.00 25.36
CA ASN A 37 -64.49 10.54 24.80
C ASN A 37 -64.42 10.59 23.27
N ILE A 38 -64.45 9.42 22.64
CA ILE A 38 -64.35 9.28 21.18
C ILE A 38 -65.68 9.61 20.49
N GLU A 39 -66.81 9.50 21.20
CA GLU A 39 -68.15 9.73 20.62
C GLU A 39 -68.44 11.22 20.35
N GLU A 40 -67.67 12.13 20.96
CA GLU A 40 -67.81 13.58 20.78
C GLU A 40 -67.08 14.11 19.53
N ASP A 41 -66.22 13.29 18.91
CA ASP A 41 -65.42 13.67 17.76
C ASP A 41 -66.18 13.43 16.44
N GLN A 42 -66.52 14.51 15.74
CA GLN A 42 -67.19 14.48 14.43
C GLN A 42 -66.19 14.56 13.26
N SER A 43 -64.89 14.64 13.53
CA SER A 43 -63.84 14.71 12.50
C SER A 43 -63.65 13.35 11.81
N PRO A 44 -63.26 13.34 10.52
CA PRO A 44 -62.94 12.10 9.82
C PRO A 44 -61.74 11.41 10.50
N GLU A 45 -61.87 10.13 10.80
CA GLU A 45 -60.83 9.30 11.44
C GLU A 45 -60.38 9.77 12.84
N CYS A 46 -61.23 10.53 13.56
CA CYS A 46 -60.93 11.02 14.92
C CYS A 46 -59.65 11.86 14.99
N GLN A 47 -59.42 12.73 13.99
CA GLN A 47 -58.23 13.56 13.89
C GLN A 47 -58.06 14.47 15.11
N ASP A 48 -59.14 15.08 15.58
CA ASP A 48 -59.12 15.98 16.75
C ASP A 48 -58.70 15.22 18.02
N THR A 49 -59.21 14.00 18.18
CA THR A 49 -58.81 13.08 19.26
C THR A 49 -57.32 12.71 19.16
N VAL A 50 -56.83 12.40 17.96
CA VAL A 50 -55.41 12.04 17.75
C VAL A 50 -54.47 13.23 17.99
N GLU A 51 -54.86 14.44 17.60
CA GLU A 51 -54.09 15.66 17.88
C GLU A 51 -54.03 15.94 19.39
N LYS A 52 -55.16 15.79 20.10
CA LYS A 52 -55.20 15.89 21.56
C LYS A 52 -54.27 14.87 22.21
N ILE A 53 -54.28 13.61 21.76
CA ILE A 53 -53.37 12.56 22.25
C ILE A 53 -51.91 12.92 21.97
N LYS A 54 -51.58 13.38 20.76
CA LYS A 54 -50.22 13.83 20.43
C LYS A 54 -49.74 14.98 21.31
N GLN A 55 -50.63 15.93 21.62
CA GLN A 55 -50.32 17.04 22.52
C GLN A 55 -50.10 16.57 23.96
N MET A 56 -50.88 15.57 24.43
CA MET A 56 -50.72 14.98 25.76
C MET A 56 -49.45 14.13 25.90
N VAL A 57 -49.13 13.31 24.91
CA VAL A 57 -47.96 12.40 24.92
C VAL A 57 -46.65 13.16 24.67
N GLY A 58 -46.70 14.25 23.91
CA GLY A 58 -45.55 15.09 23.58
C GLY A 58 -44.71 14.58 22.40
N GLU A 59 -43.58 15.24 22.14
CA GLU A 59 -42.69 14.86 21.04
C GLU A 59 -42.07 13.48 21.23
N PRO A 60 -41.85 12.71 20.13
CA PRO A 60 -41.14 11.44 20.19
C PRO A 60 -39.75 11.61 20.80
N ARG A 61 -39.58 11.13 22.03
CA ARG A 61 -38.26 10.96 22.62
C ARG A 61 -37.61 9.73 21.98
N ASN A 62 -36.98 9.93 20.83
CA ASN A 62 -36.17 8.91 20.21
C ASN A 62 -34.99 8.60 21.15
N TYR A 63 -34.99 7.40 21.72
CA TYR A 63 -33.86 6.83 22.47
C TYR A 63 -32.72 6.51 21.49
N GLY A 64 -32.05 7.56 21.01
CA GLY A 64 -30.80 7.44 20.26
C GLY A 64 -29.62 7.23 21.22
N PRO A 65 -28.45 6.81 20.70
CA PRO A 65 -27.24 6.68 21.49
C PRO A 65 -26.94 8.00 22.21
N THR A 66 -26.57 7.88 23.48
CA THR A 66 -26.18 9.00 24.33
C THR A 66 -25.00 9.76 23.71
N PRO A 67 -24.78 11.05 24.06
CA PRO A 67 -23.63 11.80 23.57
C PRO A 67 -22.29 11.10 23.84
N GLU A 68 -22.18 10.40 24.97
CA GLU A 68 -20.99 9.63 25.35
C GLU A 68 -20.81 8.40 24.44
N GLU A 69 -21.85 7.59 24.22
CA GLU A 69 -21.80 6.44 23.31
C GLU A 69 -21.49 6.84 21.86
N ARG A 70 -21.96 8.03 21.41
CA ARG A 70 -21.60 8.57 20.09
C ARG A 70 -20.12 8.91 19.99
N ALA A 71 -19.55 9.49 21.03
CA ALA A 71 -18.12 9.82 21.08
C ALA A 71 -17.26 8.55 21.10
N GLU A 72 -17.67 7.52 21.84
CA GLU A 72 -16.99 6.22 21.85
C GLU A 72 -17.05 5.52 20.49
N MET A 73 -18.22 5.51 19.84
CA MET A 73 -18.35 4.97 18.47
C MET A 73 -17.46 5.73 17.48
N GLU A 74 -17.35 7.06 17.61
CA GLU A 74 -16.48 7.85 16.74
C GLU A 74 -15.00 7.56 17.00
N GLN A 75 -14.60 7.38 18.25
CA GLN A 75 -13.23 6.97 18.61
C GLN A 75 -12.90 5.58 18.06
N ALA A 76 -13.78 4.60 18.26
CA ALA A 76 -13.61 3.25 17.74
C ALA A 76 -13.51 3.25 16.20
N ALA A 77 -14.35 4.01 15.51
CA ALA A 77 -14.30 4.14 14.06
C ALA A 77 -13.01 4.81 13.57
N ARG A 78 -12.50 5.81 14.30
CA ARG A 78 -11.20 6.45 14.01
C ARG A 78 -10.05 5.47 14.20
N GLU A 79 -10.04 4.71 15.29
CA GLU A 79 -9.02 3.69 15.57
C GLU A 79 -9.03 2.56 14.53
N GLU A 80 -10.21 2.05 14.17
CA GLU A 80 -10.36 1.04 13.13
C GLU A 80 -9.84 1.55 11.78
N ARG A 81 -10.18 2.79 11.42
CA ARG A 81 -9.68 3.42 10.20
C ARG A 81 -8.16 3.54 10.20
N MET A 82 -7.57 4.00 11.30
CA MET A 82 -6.11 4.10 11.44
C MET A 82 -5.44 2.73 11.36
N ARG A 83 -6.04 1.69 11.96
CA ARG A 83 -5.55 0.31 11.88
C ARG A 83 -5.63 -0.21 10.45
N ARG A 84 -6.72 0.06 9.73
CA ARG A 84 -6.88 -0.33 8.32
C ARG A 84 -5.86 0.37 7.43
N GLU A 85 -5.70 1.67 7.56
CA GLU A 85 -4.73 2.46 6.79
C GLU A 85 -3.28 2.00 7.06
N ARG A 86 -2.95 1.64 8.31
CA ARG A 86 -1.64 1.07 8.64
C ARG A 86 -1.42 -0.28 7.98
N GLY A 87 -2.41 -1.18 8.03
CA GLY A 87 -2.34 -2.48 7.35
C GLY A 87 -2.20 -2.35 5.84
N GLU A 88 -3.02 -1.50 5.21
CA GLU A 88 -2.95 -1.22 3.77
C GLU A 88 -1.58 -0.65 3.36
N LYS A 89 -0.97 0.18 4.21
CA LYS A 89 0.36 0.75 3.96
C LYS A 89 1.47 -0.31 4.09
N GLU A 90 1.43 -1.13 5.14
CA GLU A 90 2.38 -2.23 5.34
C GLU A 90 2.30 -3.25 4.19
N ASP A 91 1.08 -3.60 3.74
CA ASP A 91 0.86 -4.48 2.59
C ASP A 91 1.37 -3.87 1.29
N ARG A 92 1.14 -2.56 1.08
CA ARG A 92 1.66 -1.84 -0.09
C ARG A 92 3.18 -1.81 -0.09
N GLU A 93 3.82 -1.48 1.03
CA GLU A 93 5.28 -1.46 1.16
C GLU A 93 5.88 -2.85 0.92
N ARG A 94 5.23 -3.91 1.41
CA ARG A 94 5.65 -5.30 1.16
C ARG A 94 5.57 -5.65 -0.33
N ASN A 95 4.45 -5.35 -0.98
CA ASN A 95 4.28 -5.62 -2.41
C ASN A 95 5.27 -4.83 -3.27
N GLU A 96 5.48 -3.55 -2.96
CA GLU A 96 6.48 -2.70 -3.64
C GLU A 96 7.91 -3.24 -3.44
N ALA A 97 8.26 -3.70 -2.24
CA ALA A 97 9.57 -4.29 -1.96
C ALA A 97 9.77 -5.61 -2.71
N GLU A 98 8.75 -6.48 -2.77
CA GLU A 98 8.78 -7.73 -3.52
C GLU A 98 8.93 -7.47 -5.03
N GLU A 99 8.16 -6.54 -5.59
CA GLU A 99 8.29 -6.15 -6.99
C GLU A 99 9.68 -5.58 -7.31
N LYS A 100 10.20 -4.70 -6.44
CA LYS A 100 11.54 -4.12 -6.60
C LYS A 100 12.62 -5.20 -6.56
N ALA A 101 12.51 -6.16 -5.64
CA ALA A 101 13.43 -7.29 -5.56
C ALA A 101 13.37 -8.17 -6.82
N GLN A 102 12.17 -8.43 -7.35
CA GLN A 102 12.01 -9.18 -8.60
C GLN A 102 12.59 -8.44 -9.81
N ARG A 103 12.37 -7.12 -9.92
CA ARG A 103 12.96 -6.30 -10.99
C ARG A 103 14.48 -6.32 -10.91
N ALA A 104 15.04 -6.08 -9.72
CA ALA A 104 16.49 -6.13 -9.50
C ALA A 104 17.08 -7.51 -9.86
N LYS A 105 16.38 -8.61 -9.52
CA LYS A 105 16.80 -9.96 -9.88
C LYS A 105 16.81 -10.16 -11.39
N ARG A 106 15.74 -9.79 -12.10
CA ARG A 106 15.66 -9.89 -13.57
C ARG A 106 16.72 -9.03 -14.26
N GLU A 107 16.96 -7.83 -13.75
CA GLU A 107 18.00 -6.94 -14.27
C GLU A 107 19.39 -7.54 -14.07
N ALA A 108 19.69 -8.10 -12.90
CA ALA A 108 20.96 -8.76 -12.64
C ALA A 108 21.18 -9.99 -13.53
N GLU A 109 20.14 -10.83 -13.70
CA GLU A 109 20.18 -11.97 -14.62
C GLU A 109 20.42 -11.53 -16.06
N TRP A 110 19.70 -10.50 -16.52
CA TRP A 110 19.88 -9.93 -17.85
C TRP A 110 21.29 -9.37 -18.06
N GLN A 111 21.81 -8.61 -17.10
CA GLN A 111 23.17 -8.06 -17.17
C GLN A 111 24.23 -9.17 -17.24
N ALA A 112 24.09 -10.22 -16.43
CA ALA A 112 25.00 -11.36 -16.48
C ALA A 112 24.97 -12.08 -17.84
N GLN A 113 23.80 -12.26 -18.44
CA GLN A 113 23.69 -12.82 -19.79
C GLN A 113 24.32 -11.92 -20.85
N LEU A 114 24.11 -10.60 -20.74
CA LEU A 114 24.68 -9.62 -21.65
C LEU A 114 26.21 -9.60 -21.57
N GLU A 115 26.78 -9.65 -20.37
CA GLU A 115 28.22 -9.71 -20.16
C GLU A 115 28.85 -10.96 -20.78
N LEU A 116 28.17 -12.11 -20.66
CA LEU A 116 28.59 -13.36 -21.28
C LEU A 116 28.64 -13.25 -22.81
N VAL A 117 27.56 -12.74 -23.42
CA VAL A 117 27.49 -12.54 -24.87
C VAL A 117 28.57 -11.57 -25.34
N GLN A 118 28.76 -10.45 -24.65
CA GLN A 118 29.82 -9.50 -25.00
C GLN A 118 31.22 -10.09 -24.87
N ALA A 119 31.45 -10.97 -23.89
CA ALA A 119 32.73 -11.67 -23.76
C ALA A 119 32.98 -12.63 -24.93
N GLU A 120 31.97 -13.41 -25.31
CA GLU A 120 32.03 -14.31 -26.47
C GLU A 120 32.24 -13.53 -27.78
N GLU A 121 31.53 -12.41 -27.97
CA GLU A 121 31.70 -11.55 -29.14
C GLU A 121 33.13 -10.98 -29.22
N ARG A 122 33.70 -10.53 -28.09
CA ARG A 122 35.08 -10.06 -28.01
C ARG A 122 36.07 -11.16 -28.37
N GLU A 123 35.92 -12.35 -27.79
CA GLU A 123 36.79 -13.49 -28.09
C GLU A 123 36.72 -13.87 -29.58
N MET A 124 35.52 -13.89 -30.16
CA MET A 124 35.32 -14.16 -31.58
C MET A 124 36.00 -13.11 -32.47
N LEU A 125 35.90 -11.82 -32.12
CA LEU A 125 36.57 -10.74 -32.84
C LEU A 125 38.10 -10.84 -32.72
N GLU A 126 38.61 -11.15 -31.54
CA GLU A 126 40.03 -11.40 -31.31
C GLU A 126 40.52 -12.57 -32.17
N ALA A 127 39.83 -13.71 -32.16
CA ALA A 127 40.15 -14.87 -32.98
C ALA A 127 40.15 -14.54 -34.48
N LYS A 128 39.17 -13.75 -34.96
CA LYS A 128 39.11 -13.29 -36.36
C LYS A 128 40.24 -12.33 -36.72
N SER A 129 40.68 -11.50 -35.77
CA SER A 129 41.79 -10.56 -36.00
C SER A 129 43.18 -11.21 -35.90
N LEU A 130 43.27 -12.38 -35.26
CA LEU A 130 44.53 -13.07 -34.97
C LEU A 130 45.38 -13.35 -36.23
N PRO A 131 44.83 -13.84 -37.37
CA PRO A 131 45.61 -14.07 -38.58
C PRO A 131 46.23 -12.77 -39.13
N LEU A 132 45.44 -11.70 -39.17
CA LEU A 132 45.92 -10.39 -39.64
C LEU A 132 47.00 -9.84 -38.70
N ARG A 133 46.78 -9.92 -37.39
CA ARG A 133 47.77 -9.48 -36.39
C ARG A 133 49.08 -10.27 -36.53
N ASN A 134 49.01 -11.59 -36.70
CA ASN A 134 50.18 -12.43 -36.92
C ASN A 134 50.90 -12.07 -38.22
N TYR A 135 50.17 -11.80 -39.30
CA TYR A 135 50.75 -11.34 -40.56
C TYR A 135 51.49 -10.01 -40.38
N LEU A 136 50.84 -9.02 -39.76
CA LEU A 136 51.45 -7.72 -39.47
C LEU A 136 52.69 -7.87 -38.58
N MET A 137 52.62 -8.68 -37.51
CA MET A 137 53.74 -8.94 -36.60
C MET A 137 54.94 -9.60 -37.28
N ARG A 138 54.71 -10.50 -38.24
CA ARG A 138 55.79 -11.21 -38.93
C ARG A 138 56.38 -10.44 -40.10
N HIS A 139 55.55 -9.76 -40.88
CA HIS A 139 55.95 -9.25 -42.20
C HIS A 139 56.10 -7.73 -42.26
N VAL A 140 55.34 -6.98 -41.46
CA VAL A 140 55.27 -5.51 -41.59
C VAL A 140 55.93 -4.83 -40.40
N LEU A 141 55.60 -5.27 -39.19
CA LEU A 141 56.02 -4.61 -37.95
C LEU A 141 57.53 -4.54 -37.77
N PRO A 142 58.36 -5.56 -38.02
CA PRO A 142 59.81 -5.47 -37.82
C PRO A 142 60.46 -4.33 -38.62
N THR A 143 60.09 -4.17 -39.89
CA THR A 143 60.62 -3.12 -40.76
C THR A 143 60.07 -1.75 -40.39
N VAL A 144 58.76 -1.67 -40.08
CA VAL A 144 58.12 -0.41 -39.67
C VAL A 144 58.66 0.09 -38.33
N THR A 145 58.84 -0.77 -37.33
CA THR A 145 59.39 -0.36 -36.03
C THR A 145 60.82 0.14 -36.18
N GLN A 146 61.66 -0.52 -36.98
CA GLN A 146 63.01 -0.03 -37.25
C GLN A 146 62.98 1.32 -37.97
N GLY A 147 62.11 1.49 -38.97
CA GLY A 147 61.95 2.78 -39.66
C GLY A 147 61.49 3.90 -38.73
N LEU A 148 60.54 3.61 -37.83
CA LEU A 148 60.09 4.56 -36.81
C LEU A 148 61.21 4.96 -35.85
N ILE A 149 62.09 4.01 -35.48
CA ILE A 149 63.29 4.31 -34.69
C ILE A 149 64.22 5.26 -35.45
N GLU A 150 64.43 5.04 -36.74
CA GLU A 150 65.28 5.92 -37.58
C GLU A 150 64.67 7.31 -37.78
N VAL A 151 63.35 7.41 -37.94
CA VAL A 151 62.64 8.71 -37.96
C VAL A 151 62.86 9.47 -36.64
N CYS A 152 62.73 8.79 -35.50
CA CYS A 152 62.96 9.39 -34.18
C CYS A 152 64.41 9.89 -33.99
N LYS A 153 65.39 9.23 -34.60
CA LYS A 153 66.80 9.65 -34.55
C LYS A 153 67.09 10.82 -35.48
N ALA A 154 66.62 10.73 -36.73
CA ALA A 154 66.91 11.71 -37.77
C ALA A 154 66.12 13.02 -37.58
N LYS A 155 64.93 12.94 -36.98
CA LYS A 155 63.98 14.06 -36.82
C LYS A 155 63.86 14.90 -38.10
N PRO A 156 63.51 14.27 -39.23
CA PRO A 156 63.36 14.97 -40.50
C PRO A 156 62.18 15.96 -40.46
N ASP A 157 62.20 16.95 -41.35
CA ASP A 157 61.12 17.93 -41.46
C ASP A 157 59.79 17.27 -41.90
N ASP A 158 59.84 16.21 -42.73
CA ASP A 158 58.71 15.36 -43.07
C ASP A 158 58.94 13.90 -42.60
N PRO A 159 58.39 13.49 -41.44
CA PRO A 159 58.57 12.15 -40.90
C PRO A 159 57.79 11.06 -41.64
N VAL A 160 56.71 11.41 -42.35
CA VAL A 160 55.89 10.42 -43.07
C VAL A 160 56.59 10.04 -44.37
N ASP A 161 57.06 11.04 -45.12
CA ASP A 161 57.78 10.80 -46.37
C ASP A 161 59.12 10.08 -46.13
N TYR A 162 59.86 10.49 -45.09
CA TYR A 162 61.08 9.80 -44.68
C TYR A 162 60.85 8.33 -44.30
N LEU A 163 59.76 8.03 -43.58
CA LEU A 163 59.41 6.64 -43.25
C LEU A 163 59.03 5.85 -44.50
N ALA A 164 58.27 6.43 -45.42
CA ALA A 164 57.90 5.78 -46.68
C ALA A 164 59.15 5.43 -47.50
N GLU A 165 60.08 6.37 -47.67
CA GLU A 165 61.38 6.10 -48.31
C GLU A 165 62.15 4.98 -47.61
N TYR A 166 62.19 5.01 -46.27
CA TYR A 166 62.86 3.98 -45.49
C TYR A 166 62.25 2.60 -45.73
N LEU A 167 60.92 2.50 -45.77
CA LEU A 167 60.21 1.25 -46.03
C LEU A 167 60.44 0.74 -47.45
N PHE A 168 60.47 1.63 -48.47
CA PHE A 168 60.80 1.23 -49.84
C PHE A 168 62.23 0.67 -49.95
N LYS A 169 63.20 1.30 -49.26
CA LYS A 169 64.60 0.88 -49.27
C LYS A 169 64.85 -0.45 -48.53
N ASN A 170 64.03 -0.79 -47.54
CA ASN A 170 64.22 -1.93 -46.65
C ASN A 170 63.11 -3.00 -46.79
N ASN A 171 62.45 -3.07 -47.95
CA ASN A 171 61.37 -4.03 -48.19
C ASN A 171 61.94 -5.46 -48.35
N PRO A 172 61.62 -6.42 -47.47
CA PRO A 172 62.15 -7.78 -47.51
C PRO A 172 61.60 -8.65 -48.67
N GLN A 173 60.69 -8.13 -49.50
CA GLN A 173 60.16 -8.82 -50.69
C GLN A 173 60.75 -8.30 -52.02
N ILE A 174 61.71 -7.37 -51.99
CA ILE A 174 62.42 -6.86 -53.18
C ILE A 174 63.79 -7.55 -53.31
N ASP A 175 63.80 -8.87 -53.07
CA ASP A 175 64.82 -9.84 -53.51
C ASP A 175 64.10 -11.10 -54.00
#